data_AF-A0A0M9CG26-F1
#
_entry.id   AF-A0A0M9CG26-F1
#
_cell.length_a   1.000
_cell.length_b   1.000
_cell.length_c   1.000
_cell.angle_alpha   90.00
_cell.angle_beta   90.00
_cell.angle_gamma   90.00
#
_symmetry.space_group_name_H-M   'P 1'
#
loop_
_entity.id
_entity.type
_entity.pdbx_description
1 polymer ?
#
loop_
_entity_poly.entity_id
_entity_poly.type
_entity_poly.pdbx_seq_one_letter_code
_entity_poly.pdbx_strand_id
1 'polypeptide(L)'
;MIKKQHFITLFFLFLSLLICGQEVSEIELEINQLFKKVYESGRDTEQAISYGKEILQLSEKHNLPEFKIRAYLLLGSVNSRNRKFEESIGYYYKAKSLAKSTNNDEWFFKANQNIANLHLRTSYLDSALYYFNRSVVYSEKIQNNFQIATSRMGLANTYFRLNELDSALVNFKKSNAKIEGITDPRFKNQSGRLFGNNYIRIGEICFLKEDYDCAIKNAELSLAIAEKYNIPHIYKTSYSLLGRTYSKLGNTDKAEEYFDLQLNLDVQKINPKDIIVTEPRNSKIISERNYELDKSIKKTVDKKKFYQSGLFISLLIVVVLFIGLLYYINQKRAIEKEFLVIQEELDTLKAQKEPAAKEQNFIKLKSNAVINVAEILYVKSDGHYVEYYLSNKERPEIDRNTLIDVTKELPSDTFVRMHRSYIVNIYKIKIINSTKLMLDNGVWLNLSRTYKQQLKDLLQKQVNY
;
A
#
# COMPACT_ATOMS: atom_id res chain seq x y z
N MET A 1 23.70 20.31 10.72
CA MET A 1 22.77 19.64 11.66
C MET A 1 21.37 19.46 11.07
N ILE A 2 20.80 20.44 10.37
CA ILE A 2 19.42 20.44 9.85
C ILE A 2 19.09 19.23 8.93
N LYS A 3 20.00 18.80 8.05
CA LYS A 3 19.75 17.64 7.15
C LYS A 3 19.60 16.27 7.85
N LYS A 4 20.16 16.07 9.06
CA LYS A 4 20.07 14.78 9.78
C LYS A 4 18.73 14.61 10.50
N GLN A 5 18.12 15.69 10.99
CA GLN A 5 16.81 15.63 11.65
C GLN A 5 15.68 15.27 10.66
N HIS A 6 15.76 15.73 9.41
CA HIS A 6 14.79 15.39 8.37
C HIS A 6 14.80 13.91 7.99
N PHE A 7 15.97 13.25 8.00
CA PHE A 7 16.05 11.82 7.67
C PHE A 7 15.42 10.94 8.75
N ILE A 8 15.68 11.25 10.02
CA ILE A 8 15.12 10.51 11.16
C ILE A 8 13.60 10.66 11.21
N THR A 9 13.10 11.88 11.03
CA THR A 9 11.65 12.14 10.99
C THR A 9 10.98 11.46 9.80
N LEU A 10 11.60 11.46 8.62
CA LEU A 10 11.09 10.73 7.45
C LEU A 10 11.06 9.20 7.67
N PHE A 11 12.07 8.65 8.35
CA PHE A 11 12.12 7.23 8.69
C PHE A 11 11.01 6.83 9.68
N PHE A 12 10.80 7.60 10.75
CA PHE A 12 9.70 7.33 11.69
C PHE A 12 8.33 7.52 11.05
N LEU A 13 8.18 8.52 10.17
CA LEU A 13 6.96 8.70 9.39
C LEU A 13 6.70 7.48 8.50
N PHE A 14 7.71 7.01 7.77
CA PHE A 14 7.61 5.81 6.94
C PHE A 14 7.27 4.56 7.77
N LEU A 15 7.92 4.36 8.91
CA LEU A 15 7.63 3.24 9.81
C LEU A 15 6.19 3.33 10.35
N SER A 16 5.73 4.52 10.73
CA SER A 16 4.36 4.73 11.19
C SER A 16 3.32 4.40 10.11
N LEU A 17 3.61 4.74 8.85
CA LEU A 17 2.76 4.40 7.70
C LEU A 17 2.73 2.89 7.44
N LEU A 18 3.85 2.19 7.62
CA LEU A 18 3.89 0.73 7.49
C LEU A 18 3.09 0.02 8.59
N ILE A 19 3.22 0.46 9.84
CA ILE A 19 2.47 -0.10 10.98
C ILE A 19 0.97 0.12 10.78
N CYS A 20 0.57 1.37 10.46
CA CYS A 20 -0.82 1.71 10.22
C CYS A 20 -1.38 0.93 9.01
N GLY A 21 -0.61 0.82 7.93
CA GLY A 21 -0.99 0.04 6.75
C GLY A 21 -1.17 -1.45 7.04
N GLN A 22 -0.32 -2.03 7.87
CA GLN A 22 -0.45 -3.42 8.30
C GLN A 22 -1.73 -3.64 9.12
N GLU A 23 -1.97 -2.80 10.13
CA GLU A 23 -3.16 -2.88 10.98
C GLU A 23 -4.44 -2.79 10.14
N VAL A 24 -4.55 -1.78 9.28
CA VAL A 24 -5.71 -1.62 8.38
C VAL A 24 -5.90 -2.85 7.49
N SER A 25 -4.82 -3.39 6.92
CA SER A 25 -4.91 -4.58 6.05
C SER A 25 -5.41 -5.84 6.79
N GLU A 26 -5.13 -5.96 8.09
CA GLU A 26 -5.61 -7.07 8.92
C GLU A 26 -7.10 -6.96 9.19
N ILE A 27 -7.59 -5.74 9.48
CA ILE A 27 -9.01 -5.46 9.67
C ILE A 27 -9.79 -5.64 8.36
N GLU A 28 -9.25 -5.18 7.22
CA GLU A 28 -9.85 -5.42 5.90
C GLU A 28 -10.01 -6.93 5.62
N LEU A 29 -9.03 -7.75 6.03
CA LEU A 29 -9.07 -9.19 5.85
C LEU A 29 -10.15 -9.83 6.72
N GLU A 30 -10.21 -9.46 8.00
CA GLU A 30 -11.23 -9.91 8.94
C GLU A 30 -12.64 -9.57 8.45
N ILE A 31 -12.86 -8.31 8.05
CA ILE A 31 -14.14 -7.87 7.47
C ILE A 31 -14.52 -8.69 6.23
N ASN A 32 -13.58 -8.95 5.33
CA ASN A 32 -13.86 -9.76 4.15
C ASN A 32 -14.21 -11.22 4.51
N GLN A 33 -13.58 -11.79 5.55
CA GLN A 33 -13.96 -13.12 6.05
C GLN A 33 -15.37 -13.11 6.65
N LEU A 34 -15.75 -12.07 7.38
CA LEU A 34 -17.13 -11.91 7.88
C LEU A 34 -18.14 -11.82 6.73
N PHE A 35 -17.84 -11.09 5.65
CA PHE A 35 -18.70 -11.09 4.46
C PHE A 35 -18.89 -12.49 3.86
N LYS A 36 -17.86 -13.34 3.90
CA LYS A 36 -17.94 -14.72 3.42
C LYS A 36 -18.88 -15.55 4.28
N LYS A 37 -18.73 -15.46 5.61
CA LYS A 37 -19.63 -16.12 6.58
C LYS A 37 -21.08 -15.71 6.39
N VAL A 38 -21.35 -14.44 6.07
CA VAL A 38 -22.70 -13.96 5.76
C VAL A 38 -23.30 -14.63 4.52
N TYR A 39 -22.49 -14.84 3.48
CA TYR A 39 -22.97 -15.54 2.27
C TYR A 39 -23.18 -17.04 2.53
N GLU A 40 -22.33 -17.64 3.38
CA GLU A 40 -22.41 -19.03 3.81
C GLU A 40 -23.61 -19.30 4.74
N SER A 41 -24.04 -18.32 5.55
CA SER A 41 -25.20 -18.47 6.45
C SER A 41 -26.51 -18.67 5.67
N GLY A 42 -26.54 -18.33 4.38
CA GLY A 42 -27.63 -18.67 3.47
C GLY A 42 -29.00 -18.10 3.88
N ARG A 43 -29.85 -18.98 4.45
CA ARG A 43 -31.20 -18.64 4.95
C ARG A 43 -31.23 -18.28 6.43
N ASP A 44 -30.17 -18.57 7.18
CA ASP A 44 -30.05 -18.12 8.57
C ASP A 44 -29.81 -16.61 8.57
N THR A 45 -30.89 -15.88 8.85
CA THR A 45 -30.91 -14.43 8.80
C THR A 45 -30.45 -13.79 10.11
N GLU A 46 -30.49 -14.51 11.23
CA GLU A 46 -30.03 -14.00 12.51
C GLU A 46 -28.50 -13.94 12.54
N GLN A 47 -27.84 -15.02 12.12
CA GLN A 47 -26.39 -15.03 11.97
C GLN A 47 -25.91 -13.97 10.97
N ALA A 48 -26.61 -13.83 9.83
CA ALA A 48 -26.27 -12.82 8.83
C ALA A 48 -26.38 -11.39 9.38
N ILE A 49 -27.38 -11.11 10.24
CA ILE A 49 -27.52 -9.83 10.92
C ILE A 49 -26.40 -9.63 11.94
N SER A 50 -26.05 -10.67 12.71
CA SER A 50 -24.97 -10.63 13.69
C SER A 50 -23.63 -10.25 13.04
N TYR A 51 -23.19 -11.01 12.03
CA TYR A 51 -21.98 -10.70 11.28
C TYR A 51 -22.07 -9.33 10.58
N GLY A 52 -23.25 -8.95 10.05
CA GLY A 52 -23.44 -7.64 9.44
C GLY A 52 -23.25 -6.47 10.43
N LYS A 53 -23.65 -6.64 11.70
CA LYS A 53 -23.43 -5.66 12.77
C LYS A 53 -21.97 -5.60 13.20
N GLU A 54 -21.29 -6.75 13.27
CA GLU A 54 -19.87 -6.83 13.55
C GLU A 54 -19.04 -6.12 12.48
N ILE A 55 -19.31 -6.38 11.19
CA ILE A 55 -18.68 -5.66 10.08
C ILE A 55 -18.92 -4.15 10.21
N LEU A 56 -20.16 -3.74 10.53
CA LEU A 56 -20.48 -2.33 10.70
C LEU A 56 -19.63 -1.70 11.82
N GLN A 57 -19.55 -2.35 12.97
CA GLN A 57 -18.77 -1.88 14.12
C GLN A 57 -17.28 -1.76 13.80
N LEU A 58 -16.68 -2.79 13.17
CA LEU A 58 -15.26 -2.76 12.75
C LEU A 58 -15.01 -1.64 11.74
N SER A 59 -15.88 -1.50 10.74
CA SER A 59 -15.73 -0.46 9.72
C SER A 59 -15.89 0.95 10.28
N GLU A 60 -16.72 1.15 11.31
CA GLU A 60 -16.87 2.42 12.00
C GLU A 60 -15.65 2.76 12.86
N LYS A 61 -15.19 1.82 13.67
CA LYS A 61 -14.03 2.00 14.55
C LYS A 61 -12.77 2.37 13.77
N HIS A 62 -12.58 1.81 12.58
CA HIS A 62 -11.38 1.99 11.77
C HIS A 62 -11.57 2.95 10.58
N ASN A 63 -12.67 3.71 10.54
CA ASN A 63 -12.95 4.71 9.49
C ASN A 63 -12.86 4.15 8.06
N LEU A 64 -13.50 3.00 7.83
CA LEU A 64 -13.52 2.29 6.55
C LEU A 64 -14.87 2.47 5.84
N PRO A 65 -15.09 3.60 5.11
CA PRO A 65 -16.41 3.97 4.64
C PRO A 65 -17.00 3.01 3.60
N GLU A 66 -16.17 2.39 2.75
CA GLU A 66 -16.63 1.41 1.77
C GLU A 66 -17.22 0.17 2.44
N PHE A 67 -16.53 -0.40 3.43
CA PHE A 67 -17.03 -1.54 4.19
C PHE A 67 -18.28 -1.18 5.00
N LYS A 68 -18.35 0.04 5.54
CA LYS A 68 -19.54 0.58 6.20
C LYS A 68 -20.75 0.64 5.27
N ILE A 69 -20.57 1.13 4.04
CA ILE A 69 -21.64 1.14 3.02
C ILE A 69 -22.10 -0.30 2.74
N ARG A 70 -21.16 -1.23 2.53
CA ARG A 70 -21.47 -2.64 2.26
C ARG A 70 -22.24 -3.28 3.41
N ALA A 71 -21.87 -2.99 4.66
CA ALA A 71 -22.57 -3.46 5.85
C ALA A 71 -24.01 -2.96 5.90
N TYR A 72 -24.24 -1.67 5.62
CA TYR A 72 -25.59 -1.12 5.52
C TYR A 72 -26.42 -1.77 4.40
N LEU A 73 -25.85 -1.96 3.21
CA LEU A 73 -26.57 -2.65 2.12
C LEU A 73 -26.89 -4.10 2.50
N LEU A 74 -25.98 -4.78 3.18
CA LEU A 74 -26.18 -6.14 3.64
C LEU A 74 -27.32 -6.20 4.68
N LEU A 75 -27.21 -5.43 5.76
CA LEU A 75 -28.22 -5.37 6.83
C LEU A 75 -29.58 -4.96 6.27
N GLY A 76 -29.59 -3.99 5.35
CA GLY A 76 -30.79 -3.60 4.60
C GLY A 76 -31.39 -4.79 3.86
N SER A 77 -30.59 -5.54 3.10
CA SER A 77 -31.03 -6.71 2.35
C SER A 77 -31.56 -7.84 3.23
N VAL A 78 -30.89 -8.12 4.37
CA VAL A 78 -31.33 -9.19 5.29
C VAL A 78 -32.65 -8.81 5.97
N ASN A 79 -32.77 -7.58 6.48
CA ASN A 79 -34.03 -7.10 7.05
C ASN A 79 -35.17 -7.09 6.02
N SER A 80 -34.87 -6.76 4.78
CA SER A 80 -35.82 -6.83 3.67
C SER A 80 -36.33 -8.27 3.42
N ARG A 81 -35.47 -9.29 3.54
CA ARG A 81 -35.87 -10.71 3.46
C ARG A 81 -36.76 -11.11 4.64
N ASN A 82 -36.49 -10.57 5.82
CA ASN A 82 -37.27 -10.78 7.04
C ASN A 82 -38.55 -9.94 7.10
N ARG A 83 -38.96 -9.30 6.00
CA ARG A 83 -40.12 -8.40 5.90
C ARG A 83 -40.09 -7.20 6.85
N LYS A 84 -38.93 -6.89 7.44
CA LYS A 84 -38.67 -5.69 8.24
C LYS A 84 -38.35 -4.52 7.33
N PHE A 85 -39.35 -4.03 6.60
CA PHE A 85 -39.16 -3.08 5.52
C PHE A 85 -38.73 -1.69 6.00
N GLU A 86 -39.21 -1.24 7.16
CA GLU A 86 -38.81 0.04 7.77
C GLU A 86 -37.33 0.05 8.19
N GLU A 87 -36.89 -1.01 8.89
CA GLU A 87 -35.47 -1.18 9.22
C GLU A 87 -34.62 -1.24 7.93
N SER A 88 -35.08 -2.00 6.94
CA SER A 88 -34.41 -2.18 5.65
C SER A 88 -34.19 -0.86 4.91
N ILE A 89 -35.24 -0.05 4.75
CA ILE A 89 -35.16 1.22 4.04
C ILE A 89 -34.23 2.20 4.78
N GLY A 90 -34.26 2.22 6.11
CA GLY A 90 -33.36 3.03 6.93
C GLY A 90 -31.88 2.72 6.66
N TYR A 91 -31.51 1.44 6.61
CA TYR A 91 -30.14 1.04 6.26
C TYR A 91 -29.76 1.45 4.84
N TYR A 92 -30.65 1.27 3.86
CA TYR A 92 -30.34 1.68 2.49
C TYR A 92 -30.17 3.20 2.33
N TYR A 93 -30.92 4.02 3.05
CA TYR A 93 -30.70 5.47 3.06
C TYR A 93 -29.36 5.86 3.69
N LYS A 94 -28.95 5.20 4.78
CA LYS A 94 -27.61 5.37 5.36
C LYS A 94 -26.51 5.02 4.36
N ALA A 95 -26.65 3.89 3.67
CA ALA A 95 -25.74 3.48 2.59
C ALA A 95 -25.67 4.52 1.45
N LYS A 96 -26.82 5.00 0.97
CA LYS A 96 -26.91 6.01 -0.09
C LYS A 96 -26.24 7.33 0.30
N SER A 97 -26.50 7.81 1.52
CA SER A 97 -25.94 9.06 2.04
C SER A 97 -24.41 8.99 2.12
N LEU A 98 -23.88 7.91 2.70
CA LEU A 98 -22.44 7.71 2.82
C LEU A 98 -21.75 7.49 1.46
N ALA A 99 -22.39 6.76 0.54
CA ALA A 99 -21.88 6.62 -0.82
C ALA A 99 -21.82 7.97 -1.55
N LYS A 100 -22.77 8.87 -1.28
CA LYS A 100 -22.77 10.21 -1.87
C LYS A 100 -21.67 11.09 -1.27
N SER A 101 -21.48 11.08 0.05
CA SER A 101 -20.42 11.90 0.69
C SER A 101 -19.00 11.44 0.34
N THR A 102 -18.84 10.15 -0.01
CA THR A 102 -17.57 9.57 -0.47
C THR A 102 -17.35 9.68 -1.98
N ASN A 103 -18.27 10.33 -2.71
CA ASN A 103 -18.25 10.46 -4.17
C ASN A 103 -18.09 9.11 -4.91
N ASN A 104 -18.65 8.04 -4.37
CA ASN A 104 -18.54 6.70 -4.96
C ASN A 104 -19.82 6.37 -5.75
N ASP A 105 -19.75 6.60 -7.07
CA ASP A 105 -20.88 6.38 -7.99
C ASP A 105 -21.37 4.92 -7.98
N GLU A 106 -20.47 3.94 -7.86
CA GLU A 106 -20.82 2.52 -7.86
C GLU A 106 -21.64 2.13 -6.63
N TRP A 107 -21.20 2.59 -5.44
CA TRP A 107 -21.95 2.36 -4.21
C TRP A 107 -23.25 3.15 -4.18
N PHE A 108 -23.27 4.36 -4.75
CA PHE A 108 -24.48 5.15 -4.88
C PHE A 108 -25.50 4.44 -5.77
N PHE A 109 -25.07 3.91 -6.92
CA PHE A 109 -25.88 3.06 -7.79
C PHE A 109 -26.45 1.86 -7.03
N LYS A 110 -25.61 1.08 -6.34
CA LYS A 110 -26.04 -0.11 -5.60
C LYS A 110 -27.07 0.22 -4.52
N ALA A 111 -26.93 1.36 -3.84
CA ALA A 111 -27.91 1.82 -2.86
C ALA A 111 -29.25 2.18 -3.52
N ASN A 112 -29.25 2.96 -4.61
CA ASN A 112 -30.48 3.31 -5.33
C ASN A 112 -31.19 2.06 -5.87
N GLN A 113 -30.44 1.08 -6.41
CA GLN A 113 -31.02 -0.19 -6.87
C GLN A 113 -31.72 -0.96 -5.74
N ASN A 114 -31.11 -1.03 -4.57
CA ASN A 114 -31.71 -1.73 -3.43
C ASN A 114 -32.96 -1.01 -2.90
N ILE A 115 -32.94 0.32 -2.88
CA ILE A 115 -34.11 1.15 -2.53
C ILE A 115 -35.24 0.93 -3.55
N ALA A 116 -34.93 0.98 -4.85
CA ALA A 116 -35.90 0.77 -5.92
C ALA A 116 -36.56 -0.61 -5.84
N ASN A 117 -35.75 -1.66 -5.65
CA ASN A 117 -36.25 -3.03 -5.48
C ASN A 117 -37.14 -3.17 -4.24
N LEU A 118 -36.79 -2.51 -3.13
CA LEU A 118 -37.60 -2.52 -1.93
C LEU A 118 -38.96 -1.87 -2.18
N HIS A 119 -38.98 -0.67 -2.77
CA HIS A 119 -40.23 0.03 -3.13
C HIS A 119 -41.07 -0.75 -4.14
N LEU A 120 -40.44 -1.38 -5.13
CA LEU A 120 -41.14 -2.25 -6.08
C LEU A 120 -41.79 -3.43 -5.35
N ARG A 121 -41.14 -4.02 -4.35
CA ARG A 121 -41.71 -5.12 -3.57
C ARG A 121 -42.83 -4.66 -2.64
N THR A 122 -42.72 -3.45 -2.07
CA THR A 122 -43.74 -2.86 -1.19
C THR A 122 -44.80 -2.05 -1.94
N SER A 123 -44.81 -2.10 -3.27
CA SER A 123 -45.81 -1.48 -4.15
C SER A 123 -45.85 0.05 -4.15
N TYR A 124 -44.78 0.72 -3.70
CA TYR A 124 -44.60 2.16 -3.91
C TYR A 124 -44.00 2.41 -5.30
N LEU A 125 -44.84 2.26 -6.34
CA LEU A 125 -44.39 2.21 -7.73
C LEU A 125 -43.74 3.51 -8.22
N ASP A 126 -44.25 4.68 -7.81
CA ASP A 126 -43.64 5.97 -8.16
C ASP A 126 -42.22 6.12 -7.61
N SER A 127 -42.02 5.69 -6.35
CA SER A 127 -40.71 5.67 -5.73
C SER A 127 -39.78 4.67 -6.44
N ALA A 128 -40.29 3.49 -6.81
CA ALA A 128 -39.52 2.52 -7.57
C ALA A 128 -39.07 3.10 -8.93
N LEU A 129 -39.96 3.76 -9.68
CA LEU A 129 -39.62 4.45 -10.94
C LEU A 129 -38.55 5.51 -10.73
N TYR A 130 -38.71 6.38 -9.72
CA TYR A 130 -37.74 7.42 -9.40
C TYR A 130 -36.34 6.81 -9.18
N TYR A 131 -36.25 5.81 -8.30
CA TYR A 131 -34.97 5.22 -7.92
C TYR A 131 -34.35 4.38 -9.04
N PHE A 132 -35.12 3.61 -9.80
CA PHE A 132 -34.62 2.88 -10.95
C PHE A 132 -34.13 3.82 -12.07
N ASN A 133 -34.80 4.94 -12.32
CA ASN A 133 -34.31 5.94 -13.27
C ASN A 133 -32.95 6.51 -12.84
N ARG A 134 -32.76 6.80 -11.54
CA ARG A 134 -31.44 7.18 -11.04
C ARG A 134 -30.41 6.07 -11.22
N SER A 135 -30.78 4.81 -10.97
CA SER A 135 -29.88 3.68 -11.19
C SER A 135 -29.45 3.55 -12.66
N VAL A 136 -30.35 3.79 -13.62
CA VAL A 136 -30.00 3.84 -15.05
C VAL A 136 -28.95 4.92 -15.31
N VAL A 137 -29.18 6.16 -14.86
CA VAL A 137 -28.24 7.28 -15.06
C VAL A 137 -26.85 6.96 -14.52
N TYR A 138 -26.77 6.42 -13.29
CA TYR A 138 -25.48 6.10 -12.68
C TYR A 138 -24.82 4.89 -13.33
N SER A 139 -25.58 3.85 -13.71
CA SER A 139 -25.00 2.69 -14.41
C SER A 139 -24.49 3.04 -15.82
N GLU A 140 -25.13 4.00 -16.50
CA GLU A 140 -24.63 4.57 -17.76
C GLU A 140 -23.35 5.38 -17.53
N LYS A 141 -23.27 6.18 -16.46
CA LYS A 141 -22.04 6.88 -16.04
C LYS A 141 -20.88 5.92 -15.73
N ILE A 142 -21.17 4.81 -15.04
CA ILE A 142 -20.20 3.75 -14.71
C ILE A 142 -19.82 2.92 -15.96
N GLN A 143 -20.60 3.00 -17.03
CA GLN A 143 -20.43 2.25 -18.28
C GLN A 143 -20.49 0.72 -18.09
N ASN A 144 -21.35 0.26 -17.17
CA ASN A 144 -21.50 -1.17 -16.89
C ASN A 144 -22.79 -1.72 -17.51
N ASN A 145 -22.67 -2.44 -18.64
CA ASN A 145 -23.81 -3.01 -19.38
C ASN A 145 -24.72 -3.90 -18.53
N PHE A 146 -24.16 -4.69 -17.61
CA PHE A 146 -24.96 -5.54 -16.71
C PHE A 146 -25.79 -4.70 -15.73
N GLN A 147 -25.19 -3.65 -15.16
CA GLN A 147 -25.89 -2.72 -14.27
C GLN A 147 -26.99 -1.92 -14.99
N ILE A 148 -26.73 -1.51 -16.24
CA ILE A 148 -27.73 -0.86 -17.09
C ILE A 148 -28.89 -1.83 -17.36
N ALA A 149 -28.59 -3.07 -17.77
CA ALA A 149 -29.59 -4.08 -18.07
C ALA A 149 -30.50 -4.38 -16.86
N THR A 150 -29.91 -4.57 -15.68
CA THR A 150 -30.68 -4.83 -14.45
C THR A 150 -31.55 -3.64 -14.02
N SER A 151 -31.06 -2.41 -14.19
CA SER A 151 -31.85 -1.20 -13.89
C SER A 151 -33.01 -1.01 -14.86
N ARG A 152 -32.78 -1.25 -16.16
CA ARG A 152 -33.83 -1.23 -17.20
C ARG A 152 -34.88 -2.31 -16.96
N MET A 153 -34.47 -3.52 -16.55
CA MET A 153 -35.40 -4.57 -16.16
C MET A 153 -36.23 -4.17 -14.92
N GLY A 154 -35.63 -3.47 -13.95
CA GLY A 154 -36.34 -2.89 -12.80
C GLY A 154 -37.42 -1.90 -13.22
N LEU A 155 -37.09 -0.95 -14.10
CA LEU A 155 -38.08 -0.04 -14.71
C LEU A 155 -39.17 -0.80 -15.43
N ALA A 156 -38.80 -1.77 -16.27
CA ALA A 156 -39.75 -2.55 -17.06
C ALA A 156 -40.77 -3.28 -16.18
N ASN A 157 -40.32 -3.94 -15.12
CA ASN A 157 -41.21 -4.58 -14.15
C ASN A 157 -42.08 -3.56 -13.41
N THR A 158 -41.57 -2.37 -13.13
CA THR A 158 -42.34 -1.31 -12.47
C THR A 158 -43.46 -0.80 -13.38
N TYR A 159 -43.15 -0.50 -14.64
CA TYR A 159 -44.13 -0.12 -15.66
C TYR A 159 -45.17 -1.22 -15.90
N PHE A 160 -44.73 -2.49 -15.93
CA PHE A 160 -45.65 -3.62 -16.05
C PHE A 160 -46.66 -3.65 -14.90
N ARG A 161 -46.22 -3.39 -13.66
CA ARG A 161 -47.12 -3.30 -12.49
C ARG A 161 -48.05 -2.09 -12.52
N LEU A 162 -47.66 -1.02 -13.21
CA LEU A 162 -48.49 0.15 -13.48
C LEU A 162 -49.46 -0.07 -14.66
N ASN A 163 -49.43 -1.25 -15.29
CA ASN A 163 -50.15 -1.55 -16.52
C ASN A 163 -49.73 -0.68 -17.73
N GLU A 164 -48.56 -0.06 -17.68
CA GLU A 164 -47.96 0.68 -18.80
C GLU A 164 -47.18 -0.29 -19.69
N LEU A 165 -47.90 -1.10 -20.46
CA LEU A 165 -47.34 -2.24 -21.19
C LEU A 165 -46.30 -1.83 -22.24
N ASP A 166 -46.50 -0.71 -22.96
CA ASP A 166 -45.55 -0.25 -23.98
C ASP A 166 -44.25 0.26 -23.34
N SER A 167 -44.34 1.03 -22.25
CA SER A 167 -43.19 1.48 -21.46
C SER A 167 -42.40 0.28 -20.91
N ALA A 168 -43.10 -0.75 -20.44
CA ALA A 168 -42.48 -1.98 -19.97
C ALA A 168 -41.73 -2.70 -21.10
N LEU A 169 -42.38 -2.89 -22.25
CA LEU A 169 -41.82 -3.56 -23.44
C LEU A 169 -40.54 -2.88 -23.92
N VAL A 170 -40.55 -1.54 -24.04
CA VAL A 170 -39.38 -0.76 -24.47
C VAL A 170 -38.21 -0.97 -23.51
N ASN A 171 -38.46 -0.97 -22.19
CA ASN A 171 -37.40 -1.15 -21.21
C ASN A 171 -36.86 -2.58 -21.15
N PHE A 172 -37.70 -3.61 -21.34
CA PHE A 172 -37.22 -4.99 -21.51
C PHE A 172 -36.34 -5.15 -22.75
N LYS A 173 -36.74 -4.58 -23.89
CA LYS A 173 -35.93 -4.59 -25.13
C LYS A 173 -34.59 -3.87 -24.94
N LYS A 174 -34.59 -2.69 -24.30
CA LYS A 174 -33.35 -1.97 -23.94
C LYS A 174 -32.47 -2.77 -22.99
N SER A 175 -33.05 -3.51 -22.06
CA SER A 175 -32.32 -4.42 -21.18
C SER A 175 -31.64 -5.53 -21.97
N ASN A 176 -32.36 -6.20 -22.87
CA ASN A 176 -31.82 -7.27 -23.73
C ASN A 176 -30.68 -6.78 -24.63
N ALA A 177 -30.83 -5.63 -25.29
CA ALA A 177 -29.76 -5.05 -26.12
C ALA A 177 -28.46 -4.80 -25.32
N LYS A 178 -28.57 -4.44 -24.03
CA LYS A 178 -27.40 -4.29 -23.16
C LYS A 178 -26.81 -5.63 -22.73
N ILE A 179 -27.63 -6.66 -22.55
CA ILE A 179 -27.17 -8.01 -22.25
C ILE A 179 -26.39 -8.62 -23.42
N GLU A 180 -26.83 -8.40 -24.66
CA GLU A 180 -26.12 -8.84 -25.87
C GLU A 180 -24.72 -8.23 -25.99
N GLY A 181 -24.55 -6.99 -25.50
CA GLY A 181 -23.25 -6.32 -25.41
C GLY A 181 -22.34 -6.80 -24.27
N ILE A 182 -22.73 -7.82 -23.49
CA ILE A 182 -21.89 -8.39 -22.42
C ILE A 182 -21.03 -9.51 -23.00
N THR A 183 -19.76 -9.22 -23.23
CA THR A 183 -18.78 -10.19 -23.76
C THR A 183 -18.07 -10.99 -22.66
N ASP A 184 -18.17 -10.53 -21.40
CA ASP A 184 -17.48 -11.14 -20.27
C ASP A 184 -18.10 -12.51 -19.90
N PRO A 185 -17.35 -13.62 -20.02
CA PRO A 185 -17.83 -14.97 -19.76
C PRO A 185 -18.32 -15.19 -18.32
N ARG A 186 -17.85 -14.40 -17.35
CA ARG A 186 -18.26 -14.50 -15.94
C ARG A 186 -19.74 -14.21 -15.76
N PHE A 187 -20.27 -13.27 -16.55
CA PHE A 187 -21.68 -12.92 -16.51
C PHE A 187 -22.53 -13.83 -17.39
N LYS A 188 -21.97 -14.83 -18.09
CA LYS A 188 -22.70 -15.67 -19.05
C LYS A 188 -23.99 -16.24 -18.43
N ASN A 189 -23.91 -16.81 -17.23
CA ASN A 189 -25.07 -17.41 -16.56
C ASN A 189 -26.03 -16.39 -15.93
N GLN A 190 -25.53 -15.28 -15.41
CA GLN A 190 -26.38 -14.20 -14.88
C GLN A 190 -27.13 -13.48 -16.01
N SER A 191 -26.42 -13.24 -17.12
CA SER A 191 -26.94 -12.67 -18.36
C SER A 191 -28.01 -13.56 -18.96
N GLY A 192 -27.76 -14.87 -19.10
CA GLY A 192 -28.77 -15.83 -19.55
C GLY A 192 -30.04 -15.82 -18.69
N ARG A 193 -29.89 -15.72 -17.35
CA ARG A 193 -31.02 -15.60 -16.42
C ARG A 193 -31.83 -14.33 -16.65
N LEU A 194 -31.17 -13.19 -16.80
CA LEU A 194 -31.86 -11.92 -17.10
C LEU A 194 -32.56 -12.00 -18.47
N PHE A 195 -31.86 -12.51 -19.48
CA PHE A 195 -32.33 -12.57 -20.85
C PHE A 195 -33.58 -13.43 -21.00
N GLY A 196 -33.59 -14.64 -20.44
CA GLY A 196 -34.76 -15.52 -20.52
C GLY A 196 -35.94 -15.02 -19.69
N ASN A 197 -35.71 -14.39 -18.52
CA ASN A 197 -36.78 -13.75 -17.75
C ASN A 197 -37.38 -12.53 -18.49
N ASN A 198 -36.54 -11.73 -19.15
CA ASN A 198 -37.01 -10.62 -19.97
C ASN A 198 -37.87 -11.10 -21.13
N TYR A 199 -37.47 -12.17 -21.83
CA TYR A 199 -38.28 -12.75 -22.91
C TYR A 199 -39.62 -13.29 -22.42
N ILE A 200 -39.67 -14.00 -21.29
CA ILE A 200 -40.94 -14.40 -20.66
C ILE A 200 -41.82 -13.17 -20.42
N ARG A 201 -41.28 -12.09 -19.86
CA ARG A 201 -42.05 -10.87 -19.56
C ARG A 201 -42.52 -10.15 -20.81
N ILE A 202 -41.70 -10.09 -21.86
CA ILE A 202 -42.11 -9.58 -23.17
C ILE A 202 -43.26 -10.43 -23.73
N GLY A 203 -43.14 -11.76 -23.65
CA GLY A 203 -44.16 -12.69 -24.11
C GLY A 203 -45.48 -12.55 -23.34
N GLU A 204 -45.44 -12.38 -22.01
CA GLU A 204 -46.63 -12.07 -21.20
C GLU A 204 -47.26 -10.73 -21.59
N ILE A 205 -46.45 -9.70 -21.87
CA ILE A 205 -46.97 -8.43 -22.38
C ILE A 205 -47.67 -8.63 -23.73
N CYS A 206 -47.07 -9.39 -24.65
CA CYS A 206 -47.67 -9.69 -25.94
C CYS A 206 -48.98 -10.49 -25.79
N PHE A 207 -49.01 -11.48 -24.89
CA PHE A 207 -50.23 -12.22 -24.56
C PHE A 207 -51.34 -11.31 -24.05
N LEU A 208 -51.03 -10.35 -23.17
CA LEU A 208 -51.99 -9.37 -22.65
C LEU A 208 -52.48 -8.39 -23.73
N LYS A 209 -51.67 -8.14 -24.76
CA LYS A 209 -52.05 -7.33 -25.94
C LYS A 209 -52.72 -8.16 -27.03
N GLU A 210 -53.00 -9.43 -26.78
CA GLU A 210 -53.57 -10.39 -27.74
C GLU A 210 -52.71 -10.63 -29.00
N ASP A 211 -51.43 -10.26 -28.94
CA ASP A 211 -50.43 -10.57 -29.97
C ASP A 211 -49.81 -11.95 -29.64
N TYR A 212 -50.57 -12.99 -29.97
CA TYR A 212 -50.22 -14.37 -29.63
C TYR A 212 -48.99 -14.89 -30.39
N ASP A 213 -48.76 -14.42 -31.61
CA ASP A 213 -47.55 -14.75 -32.38
C ASP A 213 -46.29 -14.18 -31.70
N CYS A 214 -46.35 -12.93 -31.26
CA CYS A 214 -45.27 -12.36 -30.44
C CYS A 214 -45.09 -13.14 -29.13
N ALA A 215 -46.17 -13.54 -28.46
CA ALA A 215 -46.11 -14.28 -27.21
C ALA A 215 -45.40 -15.64 -27.38
N ILE A 216 -45.78 -16.41 -28.41
CA ILE A 216 -45.14 -17.70 -28.76
C ILE A 216 -43.67 -17.48 -29.04
N LYS A 217 -43.33 -16.56 -29.95
CA LYS A 217 -41.94 -16.27 -30.34
C LYS A 217 -41.06 -15.95 -29.14
N ASN A 218 -41.54 -15.12 -28.21
CA ASN A 218 -40.75 -14.76 -27.04
C ASN A 218 -40.64 -15.90 -26.02
N ALA A 219 -41.66 -16.75 -25.88
CA ALA A 219 -41.58 -17.93 -25.03
C ALA A 219 -40.60 -18.98 -25.60
N GLU A 220 -40.55 -19.15 -26.93
CA GLU A 220 -39.55 -20.01 -27.59
C GLU A 220 -38.13 -19.45 -27.42
N LEU A 221 -37.95 -18.13 -27.56
CA LEU A 221 -36.68 -17.47 -27.26
C LEU A 221 -36.25 -17.68 -25.80
N SER A 222 -37.17 -17.63 -24.83
CA SER A 222 -36.80 -17.92 -23.44
C SER A 222 -36.42 -19.38 -23.21
N LEU A 223 -37.04 -20.33 -23.92
CA LEU A 223 -36.65 -21.75 -23.90
C LEU A 223 -35.25 -21.96 -24.48
N ALA A 224 -34.94 -21.39 -25.64
CA ALA A 224 -33.61 -21.48 -26.25
C ALA A 224 -32.50 -20.93 -25.34
N ILE A 225 -32.81 -19.89 -24.56
CA ILE A 225 -31.91 -19.34 -23.55
C ILE A 225 -31.80 -20.24 -22.33
N ALA A 226 -32.90 -20.84 -21.88
CA ALA A 226 -32.87 -21.83 -20.80
C ALA A 226 -31.95 -23.00 -21.15
N GLU A 227 -32.01 -23.48 -22.39
CA GLU A 227 -31.17 -24.57 -22.91
C GLU A 227 -29.70 -24.13 -23.01
N LYS A 228 -29.42 -23.05 -23.75
CA LYS A 228 -28.06 -22.53 -23.99
C LYS A 228 -27.26 -22.27 -22.71
N TYR A 229 -27.92 -21.87 -21.64
CA TYR A 229 -27.28 -21.49 -20.37
C TYR A 229 -27.54 -22.49 -19.23
N ASN A 230 -28.22 -23.60 -19.51
CA ASN A 230 -28.65 -24.62 -18.53
C ASN A 230 -29.37 -24.01 -17.31
N ILE A 231 -30.50 -23.34 -17.56
CA ILE A 231 -31.27 -22.59 -16.56
C ILE A 231 -32.68 -23.21 -16.42
N PRO A 232 -32.83 -24.32 -15.67
CA PRO A 232 -34.05 -25.12 -15.71
C PRO A 232 -35.30 -24.42 -15.18
N HIS A 233 -35.17 -23.39 -14.32
CA HIS A 233 -36.33 -22.68 -13.77
C HIS A 233 -37.08 -21.82 -14.80
N ILE A 234 -36.52 -21.56 -15.97
CA ILE A 234 -37.16 -20.79 -17.04
C ILE A 234 -38.17 -21.65 -17.83
N TYR A 235 -37.94 -22.97 -17.92
CA TYR A 235 -38.81 -23.90 -18.66
C TYR A 235 -40.26 -23.82 -18.19
N LYS A 236 -40.49 -23.96 -16.87
CA LYS A 236 -41.85 -23.99 -16.29
C LYS A 236 -42.69 -22.77 -16.70
N THR A 237 -42.11 -21.58 -16.58
CA THR A 237 -42.83 -20.34 -16.90
C THR A 237 -43.02 -20.16 -18.41
N SER A 238 -42.04 -20.60 -19.22
CA SER A 238 -42.15 -20.52 -20.69
C SER A 238 -43.22 -21.47 -21.22
N TYR A 239 -43.26 -22.72 -20.74
CA TYR A 239 -44.31 -23.68 -21.10
C TYR A 239 -45.69 -23.23 -20.65
N SER A 240 -45.80 -22.64 -19.45
CA SER A 240 -47.08 -22.07 -18.99
C SER A 240 -47.59 -20.96 -19.92
N LEU A 241 -46.69 -20.09 -20.39
CA LEU A 241 -47.04 -19.04 -21.34
C LEU A 241 -47.47 -19.64 -22.70
N LEU A 242 -46.74 -20.64 -23.21
CA LEU A 242 -47.10 -21.32 -24.46
C LEU A 242 -48.45 -22.03 -24.37
N GLY A 243 -48.68 -22.82 -23.32
CA GLY A 243 -49.94 -23.53 -23.10
C GLY A 243 -51.14 -22.58 -23.02
N ARG A 244 -51.00 -21.49 -22.25
CA ARG A 244 -52.02 -20.42 -22.18
C ARG A 244 -52.25 -19.75 -23.55
N THR A 245 -51.18 -19.51 -24.31
CA THR A 245 -51.26 -18.85 -25.62
C THR A 245 -51.94 -19.73 -26.66
N TYR A 246 -51.55 -21.00 -26.78
CA TYR A 246 -52.18 -21.94 -27.70
C TYR A 246 -53.64 -22.24 -27.34
N SER A 247 -53.97 -22.26 -26.04
CA SER A 247 -55.36 -22.35 -25.57
C SER A 247 -56.20 -21.17 -26.07
N LYS A 248 -55.66 -19.94 -26.03
CA LYS A 248 -56.34 -18.75 -26.58
C LYS A 248 -56.49 -18.76 -28.10
N LEU A 249 -55.57 -19.41 -28.80
CA LEU A 249 -55.67 -19.64 -30.25
C LEU A 249 -56.61 -20.80 -30.63
N GLY A 250 -57.20 -21.50 -29.66
CA GLY A 250 -58.06 -22.66 -29.90
C GLY A 250 -57.32 -23.94 -30.29
N ASN A 251 -55.98 -23.95 -30.23
CA ASN A 251 -55.17 -25.14 -30.47
C ASN A 251 -55.04 -25.94 -29.17
N THR A 252 -56.05 -26.76 -28.88
CA THR A 252 -56.14 -27.55 -27.65
C THR A 252 -55.01 -28.56 -27.52
N ASP A 253 -54.62 -29.21 -28.62
CA ASP A 253 -53.61 -30.27 -28.62
C ASP A 253 -52.24 -29.72 -28.20
N LYS A 254 -51.81 -28.60 -28.79
CA LYS A 254 -50.57 -27.94 -28.37
C LYS A 254 -50.66 -27.37 -26.97
N ALA A 255 -51.83 -26.86 -26.57
CA ALA A 255 -52.00 -26.32 -25.24
C ALA A 255 -51.80 -27.42 -24.18
N GLU A 256 -52.43 -28.58 -24.37
CA GLU A 256 -52.29 -29.77 -23.52
C GLU A 256 -50.83 -30.25 -23.50
N GLU A 257 -50.18 -30.35 -24.65
CA GLU A 257 -48.75 -30.70 -24.74
C GLU A 257 -47.87 -29.80 -23.84
N TYR A 258 -48.03 -28.47 -23.92
CA TYR A 258 -47.23 -27.56 -23.09
C TYR A 258 -47.63 -27.58 -21.62
N PHE A 259 -48.90 -27.80 -21.28
CA PHE A 259 -49.31 -27.98 -19.89
C PHE A 259 -48.76 -29.28 -19.30
N ASP A 260 -48.70 -30.35 -20.09
CA ASP A 260 -48.07 -31.61 -19.70
C ASP A 260 -46.56 -31.44 -19.53
N LEU A 261 -45.88 -30.74 -20.44
CA LEU A 261 -44.47 -30.37 -20.27
C LEU A 261 -44.24 -29.51 -19.02
N GLN A 262 -45.21 -28.66 -18.65
CA GLN A 262 -45.15 -27.85 -17.43
C GLN A 262 -45.33 -28.69 -16.16
N LEU A 263 -46.25 -29.66 -16.15
CA LEU A 263 -46.60 -30.51 -15.00
C LEU A 263 -45.61 -31.65 -14.81
N ASN A 264 -45.30 -32.34 -15.90
CA ASN A 264 -44.34 -33.44 -15.99
C ASN A 264 -42.95 -32.94 -16.34
N LEU A 265 -42.64 -31.70 -15.93
CA LEU A 265 -41.30 -31.12 -16.02
C LEU A 265 -40.40 -31.92 -15.08
N ASP A 266 -40.01 -33.08 -15.58
CA ASP A 266 -39.24 -34.07 -14.87
C ASP A 266 -37.85 -33.48 -14.75
N VAL A 267 -37.57 -32.89 -13.59
CA VAL A 267 -36.25 -32.37 -13.20
C VAL A 267 -35.26 -33.54 -13.07
N GLN A 268 -35.46 -34.66 -13.79
CA GLN A 268 -34.66 -35.88 -13.81
C GLN A 268 -34.38 -36.40 -15.23
N LYS A 269 -35.08 -35.93 -16.28
CA LYS A 269 -34.72 -36.23 -17.69
C LYS A 269 -33.56 -35.40 -18.22
N ILE A 270 -33.18 -34.36 -17.49
CA ILE A 270 -31.80 -33.88 -17.56
C ILE A 270 -31.05 -34.86 -16.64
N ASN A 271 -30.09 -35.63 -17.17
CA ASN A 271 -29.33 -36.65 -16.45
C ASN A 271 -28.95 -36.15 -15.03
N PRO A 272 -29.25 -36.84 -13.91
CA PRO A 272 -28.92 -36.35 -12.56
C PRO A 272 -27.43 -36.13 -12.27
N LYS A 273 -26.54 -36.63 -13.15
CA LYS A 273 -25.11 -36.26 -13.15
C LYS A 273 -24.83 -34.94 -13.88
N ASP A 274 -25.74 -34.49 -14.74
CA ASP A 274 -25.70 -33.26 -15.55
C ASP A 274 -26.69 -32.16 -15.06
N ILE A 275 -27.76 -32.51 -14.34
CA ILE A 275 -28.38 -31.61 -13.37
C ILE A 275 -27.58 -31.75 -12.10
N ILE A 276 -26.58 -30.90 -12.01
CA ILE A 276 -26.21 -30.50 -10.68
C ILE A 276 -27.35 -29.64 -10.13
N VAL A 277 -28.32 -30.27 -9.44
CA VAL A 277 -29.07 -29.60 -8.38
C VAL A 277 -28.09 -29.44 -7.20
N THR A 278 -26.87 -28.95 -7.42
CA THR A 278 -25.96 -28.67 -6.30
C THR A 278 -26.33 -27.40 -5.60
N GLU A 279 -27.15 -26.55 -6.23
CA GLU A 279 -26.96 -25.16 -5.94
C GLU A 279 -28.30 -24.39 -6.01
N PRO A 280 -29.00 -24.17 -4.86
CA PRO A 280 -30.21 -23.35 -4.81
C PRO A 280 -29.95 -22.00 -5.47
N ARG A 281 -31.00 -21.26 -5.89
CA ARG A 281 -30.94 -19.92 -6.53
C ARG A 281 -29.85 -18.98 -5.96
N ASN A 282 -29.49 -19.15 -4.69
CA ASN A 282 -28.44 -18.45 -3.98
C ASN A 282 -27.02 -18.96 -4.21
N SER A 283 -26.74 -20.26 -4.29
CA SER A 283 -25.37 -20.79 -4.20
C SER A 283 -24.50 -20.43 -5.41
N LYS A 284 -25.04 -20.35 -6.63
CA LYS A 284 -24.25 -19.91 -7.81
C LYS A 284 -23.94 -18.42 -7.75
N ILE A 285 -24.87 -17.65 -7.17
CA ILE A 285 -24.67 -16.23 -6.86
C ILE A 285 -23.69 -16.08 -5.68
N ILE A 286 -23.74 -16.98 -4.69
CA ILE A 286 -22.84 -17.04 -3.55
C ILE A 286 -21.43 -17.42 -4.03
N SER A 287 -21.26 -18.38 -4.95
CA SER A 287 -19.96 -18.77 -5.48
C SER A 287 -19.32 -17.66 -6.32
N GLU A 288 -20.10 -16.95 -7.14
CA GLU A 288 -19.65 -15.75 -7.86
C GLU A 288 -19.27 -14.61 -6.89
N ARG A 289 -20.08 -14.36 -5.85
CA ARG A 289 -19.77 -13.36 -4.80
C ARG A 289 -18.55 -13.75 -3.99
N ASN A 290 -18.42 -15.03 -3.64
CA ASN A 290 -17.27 -15.59 -2.93
C ASN A 290 -16.02 -15.52 -3.79
N TYR A 291 -16.11 -15.71 -5.10
CA TYR A 291 -14.98 -15.54 -6.02
C TYR A 291 -14.45 -14.09 -6.01
N GLU A 292 -15.31 -13.09 -6.15
CA GLU A 292 -14.89 -11.68 -6.07
C GLU A 292 -14.35 -11.33 -4.67
N LEU A 293 -14.92 -11.93 -3.62
CA LEU A 293 -14.45 -11.77 -2.26
C LEU A 293 -13.10 -12.44 -2.04
N ASP A 294 -12.87 -13.64 -2.56
CA ASP A 294 -11.61 -14.37 -2.50
C ASP A 294 -10.50 -13.61 -3.25
N LYS A 295 -10.84 -12.94 -4.36
CA LYS A 295 -9.93 -12.02 -5.05
C LYS A 295 -9.60 -10.79 -4.19
N SER A 296 -10.61 -10.19 -3.55
CA SER A 296 -10.40 -9.09 -2.60
C SER A 296 -9.53 -9.51 -1.43
N ILE A 297 -9.80 -10.68 -0.85
CA ILE A 297 -9.01 -11.31 0.22
C ILE A 297 -7.57 -11.50 -0.24
N LYS A 298 -7.35 -12.08 -1.42
CA LYS A 298 -6.00 -12.26 -1.97
C LYS A 298 -5.25 -10.94 -2.09
N LYS A 299 -5.89 -9.90 -2.65
CA LYS A 299 -5.31 -8.54 -2.74
C LYS A 299 -4.95 -7.98 -1.36
N THR A 300 -5.82 -8.16 -0.36
CA THR A 300 -5.57 -7.71 1.01
C THR A 300 -4.45 -8.51 1.69
N VAL A 301 -4.36 -9.82 1.46
CA VAL A 301 -3.25 -10.66 1.93
C VAL A 301 -1.93 -10.21 1.30
N ASP A 302 -1.92 -9.88 0.01
CA ASP A 302 -0.72 -9.39 -0.67
C ASP A 302 -0.29 -8.02 -0.12
N LYS A 303 -1.25 -7.11 0.13
CA LYS A 303 -0.98 -5.85 0.85
C LYS A 303 -0.39 -6.11 2.24
N LYS A 304 -0.96 -7.04 3.02
CA LYS A 304 -0.47 -7.41 4.36
C LYS A 304 0.98 -7.89 4.29
N LYS A 305 1.30 -8.79 3.34
CA LYS A 305 2.68 -9.27 3.12
C LYS A 305 3.64 -8.15 2.73
N PHE A 306 3.19 -7.19 1.92
CA PHE A 306 3.98 -6.01 1.56
C PHE A 306 4.35 -5.19 2.81
N TYR A 307 3.39 -4.87 3.68
CA TYR A 307 3.67 -4.12 4.91
C TYR A 307 4.56 -4.89 5.87
N GLN A 308 4.34 -6.19 6.06
CA GLN A 308 5.18 -7.06 6.89
C GLN A 308 6.63 -7.10 6.39
N SER A 309 6.82 -7.27 5.08
CA SER A 309 8.15 -7.27 4.46
C SER A 309 8.83 -5.90 4.61
N GLY A 310 8.06 -4.81 4.46
CA GLY A 310 8.55 -3.44 4.67
C GLY A 310 9.02 -3.18 6.10
N LEU A 311 8.30 -3.67 7.11
CA LEU A 311 8.72 -3.57 8.52
C LEU A 311 10.00 -4.37 8.77
N PHE A 312 10.11 -5.58 8.22
CA PHE A 312 11.30 -6.41 8.34
C PHE A 312 12.54 -5.74 7.72
N ILE A 313 12.41 -5.19 6.52
CA ILE A 313 13.50 -4.44 5.85
C ILE A 313 13.88 -3.20 6.65
N SER A 314 12.90 -2.47 7.19
CA SER A 314 13.15 -1.28 8.01
C SER A 314 13.92 -1.63 9.29
N LEU A 315 13.57 -2.74 9.95
CA LEU A 315 14.29 -3.26 11.11
C LEU A 315 15.74 -3.63 10.74
N LEU A 316 15.95 -4.29 9.59
CA LEU A 316 17.28 -4.66 9.11
C LEU A 316 18.16 -3.43 8.87
N ILE A 317 17.60 -2.37 8.28
CA ILE A 317 18.31 -1.08 8.10
C ILE A 317 18.72 -0.49 9.46
N VAL A 318 17.83 -0.50 10.46
CA VAL A 318 18.16 -0.01 11.82
C VAL A 318 19.29 -0.82 12.45
N VAL A 319 19.26 -2.14 12.32
CA VAL A 319 20.33 -3.02 12.82
C VAL A 319 21.67 -2.71 12.15
N VAL A 320 21.68 -2.56 10.82
CA VAL A 320 22.91 -2.21 10.07
C VAL A 320 23.45 -0.84 10.49
N LEU A 321 22.58 0.16 10.65
CA LEU A 321 22.97 1.49 11.14
C LEU A 321 23.50 1.43 12.58
N PHE A 322 22.90 0.61 13.44
CA PHE A 322 23.35 0.43 14.81
C PHE A 322 24.72 -0.26 14.89
N ILE A 323 24.96 -1.30 14.09
CA ILE A 323 26.27 -1.95 13.96
C ILE A 323 27.31 -0.94 13.44
N GLY A 324 26.97 -0.16 12.41
CA GLY A 324 27.84 0.90 11.89
C GLY A 324 28.17 1.97 12.94
N LEU A 325 27.20 2.33 13.78
CA LEU A 325 27.39 3.26 14.90
C LEU A 325 28.30 2.67 15.98
N LEU A 326 28.09 1.42 16.37
CA LEU A 326 28.95 0.72 17.34
C LEU A 326 30.39 0.61 16.82
N TYR A 327 30.56 0.28 15.53
CA TYR A 327 31.86 0.25 14.87
C TYR A 327 32.53 1.63 14.92
N TYR A 328 31.80 2.70 14.57
CA TYR A 328 32.30 4.08 14.63
C TYR A 328 32.70 4.51 16.05
N ILE A 329 31.88 4.21 17.07
CA ILE A 329 32.18 4.52 18.47
C ILE A 329 33.44 3.76 18.93
N ASN A 330 33.56 2.48 18.60
CA ASN A 330 34.73 1.67 18.94
C ASN A 330 35.99 2.20 18.25
N GLN A 331 35.91 2.57 16.98
CA GLN A 331 37.02 3.17 16.24
C GLN A 331 37.44 4.51 16.87
N LYS A 332 36.48 5.37 17.23
CA LYS A 332 36.76 6.65 17.89
C LYS A 332 37.44 6.44 19.24
N ARG A 333 36.95 5.51 20.07
CA ARG A 333 37.57 5.16 21.36
C ARG A 333 38.99 4.62 21.20
N ALA A 334 39.25 3.80 20.18
CA ALA A 334 40.58 3.28 19.90
C ALA A 334 41.58 4.42 19.57
N ILE A 335 41.16 5.38 18.75
CA ILE A 335 41.96 6.56 18.39
C ILE A 335 42.23 7.44 19.62
N GLU A 336 41.23 7.65 20.47
CA GLU A 336 41.39 8.44 21.71
C GLU A 336 42.37 7.78 22.69
N LYS A 337 42.33 6.44 22.85
CA LYS A 337 43.31 5.71 23.67
C LYS A 337 44.72 5.81 23.12
N GLU A 338 44.90 5.62 21.81
CA GLU A 338 46.21 5.76 21.15
C GLU A 338 46.79 7.16 21.36
N PHE A 339 45.92 8.18 21.36
CA PHE A 339 46.33 9.56 21.60
C PHE A 339 46.82 9.80 23.03
N LEU A 340 46.10 9.29 24.04
CA LEU A 340 46.50 9.44 25.44
C LEU A 340 47.88 8.84 25.70
N VAL A 341 48.18 7.67 25.11
CA VAL A 341 49.51 7.03 25.24
C VAL A 341 50.61 7.89 24.65
N ILE A 342 50.41 8.47 23.46
CA ILE A 342 51.43 9.33 22.82
C ILE A 342 51.68 10.60 23.65
N GLN A 343 50.63 11.16 24.27
CA GLN A 343 50.78 12.32 25.15
C GLN A 343 51.53 11.95 26.43
N GLU A 344 51.25 10.78 27.03
CA GLU A 344 51.97 10.28 28.21
C GLU A 344 53.46 9.98 27.89
N GLU A 345 53.76 9.38 26.73
CA GLU A 345 55.13 9.19 26.24
C GLU A 345 55.86 10.53 26.05
N LEU A 346 55.17 11.56 25.56
CA LEU A 346 55.74 12.91 25.42
C LEU A 346 56.01 13.55 26.79
N ASP A 347 55.08 13.43 27.73
CA ASP A 347 55.19 14.02 29.06
C ASP A 347 56.30 13.34 29.89
N THR A 348 56.45 12.01 29.78
CA THR A 348 57.55 11.26 30.42
C THR A 348 58.92 11.63 29.84
N LEU A 349 59.03 11.75 28.52
CA LEU A 349 60.25 12.22 27.86
C LEU A 349 60.66 13.62 28.32
N LYS A 350 59.69 14.53 28.48
CA LYS A 350 59.96 15.88 29.00
C LYS A 350 60.41 15.84 30.46
N ALA A 351 59.78 15.01 31.30
CA ALA A 351 60.14 14.86 32.70
C ALA A 351 61.54 14.25 32.91
N GLN A 352 61.97 13.33 32.05
CA GLN A 352 63.31 12.74 32.09
C GLN A 352 64.44 13.72 31.67
N LYS A 353 64.13 14.82 30.97
CA LYS A 353 65.13 15.67 30.29
C LYS A 353 65.16 17.17 30.66
N GLU A 354 64.62 17.61 31.80
CA GLU A 354 64.85 18.99 32.30
C GLU A 354 65.95 19.09 33.39
N PRO A 355 66.96 19.98 33.26
CA PRO A 355 67.78 20.31 32.11
C PRO A 355 69.22 19.77 32.32
N ALA A 356 69.65 18.82 31.49
CA ALA A 356 71.08 18.58 31.31
C ALA A 356 71.68 19.80 30.56
N ALA A 357 72.86 20.21 31.00
CA ALA A 357 73.54 21.46 30.66
C ALA A 357 73.48 21.91 29.19
N LYS A 358 73.43 23.23 28.98
CA LYS A 358 73.52 23.95 27.71
C LYS A 358 74.70 23.47 26.84
N GLU A 359 74.53 22.43 26.03
CA GLU A 359 75.31 22.29 24.81
C GLU A 359 74.78 23.31 23.81
N GLN A 360 75.52 24.41 23.64
CA GLN A 360 75.20 25.43 22.65
C GLN A 360 75.55 24.90 21.25
N ASN A 361 74.67 24.07 20.69
CA ASN A 361 74.77 23.66 19.30
C ASN A 361 74.24 24.80 18.41
N PHE A 362 75.15 25.45 17.69
CA PHE A 362 74.81 26.51 16.73
C PHE A 362 74.83 25.97 15.31
N ILE A 363 73.82 26.33 14.52
CA ILE A 363 73.81 26.13 13.07
C ILE A 363 74.06 27.45 12.36
N LYS A 364 74.88 27.44 11.32
CA LYS A 364 75.11 28.59 10.45
C LYS A 364 74.26 28.45 9.19
N LEU A 365 73.35 29.37 8.96
CA LEU A 365 72.51 29.43 7.77
C LEU A 365 73.30 29.92 6.55
N LYS A 366 72.82 29.65 5.34
CA LYS A 366 73.43 30.16 4.09
C LYS A 366 73.30 31.69 3.99
N SER A 367 72.35 32.28 4.72
CA SER A 367 72.24 33.73 4.95
C SER A 367 73.32 34.31 5.88
N ASN A 368 74.27 33.50 6.36
CA ASN A 368 75.28 33.80 7.38
C ASN A 368 74.76 34.06 8.81
N ALA A 369 73.44 33.94 9.05
CA ALA A 369 72.89 33.98 10.39
C ALA A 369 73.30 32.74 11.20
N VAL A 370 73.64 32.92 12.48
CA VAL A 370 73.99 31.83 13.40
C VAL A 370 72.85 31.67 14.40
N ILE A 371 72.27 30.47 14.47
CA ILE A 371 71.08 30.17 15.28
C ILE A 371 71.43 29.09 16.29
N ASN A 372 71.01 29.27 17.54
CA ASN A 372 71.07 28.24 18.55
C ASN A 372 69.94 27.21 18.33
N VAL A 373 70.32 25.95 18.13
CA VAL A 373 69.39 24.84 17.87
C VAL A 373 68.37 24.68 19.00
N ALA A 374 68.75 24.94 20.26
CA ALA A 374 67.86 24.83 21.41
C ALA A 374 66.71 25.86 21.41
N GLU A 375 66.88 26.98 20.71
CA GLU A 375 65.88 28.05 20.61
C GLU A 375 64.87 27.80 19.48
N ILE A 376 65.12 26.85 18.59
CA ILE A 376 64.23 26.54 17.47
C ILE A 376 62.98 25.84 18.01
N LEU A 377 61.82 26.48 17.78
CA LEU A 377 60.50 25.92 18.10
C LEU A 377 60.05 25.00 16.96
N TYR A 378 60.06 25.52 15.73
CA TYR A 378 59.72 24.77 14.53
C TYR A 378 60.29 25.45 13.29
N VAL A 379 60.31 24.69 12.21
CA VAL A 379 60.82 25.12 10.91
C VAL A 379 59.73 24.89 9.86
N LYS A 380 59.41 25.92 9.07
CA LYS A 380 58.34 25.91 8.06
C LYS A 380 58.93 26.09 6.67
N SER A 381 58.44 25.32 5.70
CA SER A 381 58.76 25.56 4.28
C SER A 381 57.88 26.67 3.70
N ASP A 382 58.51 27.60 2.98
CA ASP A 382 57.84 28.58 2.14
C ASP A 382 58.53 28.64 0.75
N GLY A 383 58.01 27.86 -0.20
CA GLY A 383 58.57 27.76 -1.55
C GLY A 383 60.01 27.24 -1.55
N HIS A 384 60.94 28.05 -2.06
CA HIS A 384 62.38 27.77 -2.09
C HIS A 384 63.14 28.23 -0.84
N TYR A 385 62.40 28.68 0.18
CA TYR A 385 62.93 29.15 1.45
C TYR A 385 62.38 28.32 2.61
N VAL A 386 63.10 28.40 3.72
CA VAL A 386 62.74 27.79 4.99
C VAL A 386 62.79 28.86 6.07
N GLU A 387 61.71 28.94 6.85
CA GLU A 387 61.52 29.87 7.96
C GLU A 387 61.79 29.14 9.29
N TYR A 388 62.77 29.62 10.06
CA TYR A 388 63.10 29.13 11.41
C TYR A 388 62.41 30.00 12.45
N TYR A 389 61.45 29.44 13.19
CA TYR A 389 60.75 30.14 14.26
C TYR A 389 61.45 29.85 15.59
N LEU A 390 61.93 30.90 16.23
CA LEU A 390 62.74 30.82 17.45
C LEU A 390 61.93 31.27 18.68
N SER A 391 62.32 30.83 19.87
CA SER A 391 61.67 31.23 21.13
C SER A 391 62.03 32.65 21.57
N ASN A 392 63.16 33.20 21.10
CA ASN A 392 63.70 34.49 21.53
C ASN A 392 63.41 35.66 20.57
N LYS A 393 62.77 35.40 19.43
CA LYS A 393 62.44 36.42 18.42
C LYS A 393 61.03 36.24 17.88
N GLU A 394 60.32 37.34 17.63
CA GLU A 394 58.98 37.30 17.04
C GLU A 394 58.99 37.01 15.54
N ARG A 395 60.02 37.45 14.81
CA ARG A 395 60.16 37.23 13.37
C ARG A 395 61.06 36.02 13.08
N PRO A 396 60.67 35.15 12.13
CA PRO A 396 61.49 33.99 11.78
C PRO A 396 62.75 34.40 11.00
N GLU A 397 63.80 33.60 11.15
CA GLU A 397 64.99 33.69 10.29
C GLU A 397 64.72 32.91 9.00
N ILE A 398 65.07 33.49 7.85
CA ILE A 398 64.76 32.90 6.53
C ILE A 398 66.05 32.46 5.86
N ASP A 399 66.07 31.23 5.36
CA ASP A 399 67.20 30.68 4.61
C ASP A 399 66.77 30.01 3.31
N ARG A 400 67.62 30.07 2.27
CA ARG A 400 67.38 29.40 0.99
C ARG A 400 67.77 27.92 1.10
N ASN A 401 66.85 27.10 1.59
CA ASN A 401 67.07 25.67 1.81
C ASN A 401 65.82 24.83 1.50
N THR A 402 65.91 23.50 1.61
CA THR A 402 64.75 22.60 1.56
C THR A 402 64.54 21.90 2.90
N LEU A 403 63.31 21.59 3.28
CA LEU A 403 63.06 20.85 4.54
C LEU A 403 63.75 19.49 4.57
N ILE A 404 63.97 18.85 3.42
CA ILE A 404 64.66 17.55 3.36
C ILE A 404 66.11 17.71 3.83
N ASP A 405 66.78 18.76 3.38
CA ASP A 405 68.17 19.02 3.75
C ASP A 405 68.26 19.52 5.19
N VAL A 406 67.35 20.40 5.62
CA VAL A 406 67.27 20.86 7.02
C VAL A 406 66.99 19.71 7.99
N THR A 407 66.24 18.68 7.59
CA THR A 407 66.02 17.48 8.42
C THR A 407 67.31 16.70 8.64
N LYS A 408 68.28 16.75 7.72
CA LYS A 408 69.60 16.09 7.87
C LYS A 408 70.57 16.91 8.71
N GLU A 409 70.43 18.24 8.69
CA GLU A 409 71.27 19.17 9.44
C GLU A 409 70.88 19.26 10.92
N LEU A 410 69.57 19.13 11.23
CA LEU A 410 69.09 19.18 12.61
C LEU A 410 69.26 17.83 13.33
N PRO A 411 69.56 17.83 14.64
CA PRO A 411 69.67 16.62 15.43
C PRO A 411 68.38 15.78 15.38
N SER A 412 68.49 14.55 14.87
CA SER A 412 67.34 13.65 14.65
C SER A 412 66.72 13.12 15.94
N ASP A 413 67.35 13.35 17.08
CA ASP A 413 66.82 13.09 18.41
C ASP A 413 65.92 14.24 18.90
N THR A 414 66.19 15.48 18.49
CA THR A 414 65.45 16.65 19.00
C THR A 414 64.37 17.11 18.02
N PHE A 415 64.61 16.94 16.72
CA PHE A 415 63.74 17.43 15.66
C PHE A 415 63.14 16.29 14.86
N VAL A 416 61.84 16.42 14.58
CA VAL A 416 61.10 15.47 13.76
C VAL A 416 60.27 16.21 12.73
N ARG A 417 60.22 15.66 11.52
CA ARG A 417 59.35 16.16 10.46
C ARG A 417 57.92 15.73 10.74
N MET A 418 56.96 16.64 10.70
CA MET A 418 55.55 16.40 11.11
C MET A 418 54.57 16.50 9.94
N HIS A 419 54.99 17.16 8.86
CA HIS A 419 54.22 17.37 7.64
C HIS A 419 55.19 17.63 6.48
N ARG A 420 54.67 17.66 5.24
CA ARG A 420 55.47 18.09 4.09
C ARG A 420 56.07 19.49 4.26
N SER A 421 55.47 20.32 5.10
CA SER A 421 55.82 21.74 5.31
C SER A 421 56.41 22.09 6.68
N TYR A 422 56.54 21.13 7.62
CA TYR A 422 56.94 21.45 9.00
C TYR A 422 57.91 20.42 9.60
N ILE A 423 58.95 20.92 10.29
CA ILE A 423 59.80 20.19 11.24
C ILE A 423 59.61 20.84 12.61
N VAL A 424 59.53 20.05 13.67
CA VAL A 424 59.18 20.53 15.02
C VAL A 424 60.20 19.99 16.03
N ASN A 425 60.55 20.83 17.00
CA ASN A 425 61.28 20.42 18.19
C ASN A 425 60.33 19.68 19.14
N ILE A 426 60.60 18.39 19.41
CA ILE A 426 59.69 17.55 20.21
C ILE A 426 59.52 18.06 21.64
N TYR A 427 60.56 18.66 22.23
CA TYR A 427 60.50 19.18 23.60
C TYR A 427 59.64 20.43 23.72
N LYS A 428 59.38 21.12 22.59
CA LYS A 428 58.55 22.34 22.53
C LYS A 428 57.08 22.04 22.23
N ILE A 429 56.70 20.78 22.12
CA ILE A 429 55.32 20.37 21.87
C ILE A 429 54.56 20.33 23.20
N LYS A 430 53.49 21.12 23.33
CA LYS A 430 52.65 21.17 24.53
C LYS A 430 51.49 20.19 24.50
N ILE A 431 50.79 20.12 23.37
CA ILE A 431 49.62 19.24 23.19
C ILE A 431 49.73 18.59 21.82
N ILE A 432 49.58 17.28 21.74
CA ILE A 432 49.39 16.60 20.45
C ILE A 432 47.88 16.37 20.25
N ASN A 433 47.44 16.17 19.02
CA ASN A 433 46.08 15.75 18.66
C ASN A 433 46.17 14.81 17.45
N SER A 434 45.05 14.22 17.02
CA SER A 434 45.06 13.26 15.90
C SER A 434 45.51 13.84 14.55
N THR A 435 45.39 15.16 14.35
CA THR A 435 45.68 15.85 13.08
C THR A 435 46.51 17.11 13.23
N LYS A 436 46.80 17.53 14.47
CA LYS A 436 47.55 18.75 14.78
C LYS A 436 48.37 18.57 16.05
N LEU A 437 49.31 19.45 16.29
CA LEU A 437 49.99 19.63 17.56
C LEU A 437 50.04 21.12 17.90
N MET A 438 50.18 21.44 19.18
CA MET A 438 50.31 22.78 19.70
C MET A 438 51.67 22.90 20.38
N LEU A 439 52.40 23.96 20.07
CA LEU A 439 53.68 24.28 20.72
C LEU A 439 53.48 25.06 22.02
N ASP A 440 54.54 25.21 22.82
CA ASP A 440 54.52 25.95 24.08
C ASP A 440 54.06 27.41 23.91
N ASN A 441 54.33 28.02 22.75
CA ASN A 441 53.91 29.38 22.40
C ASN A 441 52.45 29.48 21.88
N GLY A 442 51.70 28.37 21.86
CA GLY A 442 50.30 28.33 21.45
C GLY A 442 50.06 28.16 19.95
N VAL A 443 51.10 28.06 19.12
CA VAL A 443 50.97 27.85 17.67
C VAL A 443 50.53 26.40 17.37
N TRP A 444 49.49 26.26 16.53
CA TRP A 444 48.99 24.95 16.07
C TRP A 444 49.56 24.58 14.69
N LEU A 445 50.19 23.40 14.60
CA LEU A 445 50.77 22.84 13.37
C LEU A 445 50.06 21.55 12.96
N ASN A 446 49.91 21.31 11.67
CA ASN A 446 49.26 20.09 11.16
C ASN A 446 50.20 18.88 11.26
N LEU A 447 49.65 17.74 11.67
CA LEU A 447 50.33 16.44 11.76
C LEU A 447 49.71 15.47 10.76
N SER A 448 50.54 14.90 9.89
CA SER A 448 50.11 13.92 8.89
C SER A 448 50.32 12.49 9.32
N ARG A 449 49.49 11.56 8.82
CA ARG A 449 49.46 10.15 9.25
C ARG A 449 50.82 9.45 9.18
N THR A 450 51.55 9.61 8.07
CA THR A 450 52.88 9.01 7.87
C THR A 450 53.90 9.49 8.90
N TYR A 451 53.86 10.78 9.24
CA TYR A 451 54.80 11.41 10.15
C TYR A 451 54.41 11.23 11.63
N LYS A 452 53.13 10.94 11.92
CA LYS A 452 52.67 10.52 13.26
C LYS A 452 53.39 9.24 13.71
N GLN A 453 53.55 8.27 12.81
CA GLN A 453 54.26 7.03 13.13
C GLN A 453 55.73 7.32 13.45
N GLN A 454 56.39 8.17 12.66
CA GLN A 454 57.78 8.57 12.90
C GLN A 454 57.98 9.29 14.24
N LEU A 455 57.05 10.18 14.61
CA LEU A 455 57.07 10.80 15.93
C LEU A 455 56.92 9.74 17.03
N LYS A 456 55.98 8.80 16.89
CA LYS A 456 55.77 7.73 17.88
C LYS A 456 57.02 6.87 18.05
N ASP A 457 57.62 6.42 16.95
CA ASP A 457 58.84 5.61 16.98
C ASP A 457 60.00 6.37 17.67
N LEU A 458 60.09 7.68 17.45
CA LEU A 458 61.10 8.53 18.07
C LEU A 458 60.85 8.72 19.58
N LEU A 459 59.61 9.00 20.00
CA LEU A 459 59.25 9.11 21.41
C LEU A 459 59.53 7.78 22.14
N GLN A 460 59.13 6.65 21.57
CA GLN A 460 59.37 5.33 22.14
C GLN A 460 60.86 4.98 22.23
N LYS A 461 61.67 5.36 21.23
CA LYS A 461 63.12 5.15 21.28
C LYS A 461 63.78 5.95 22.41
N GLN A 462 63.25 7.12 22.74
CA GLN A 462 63.83 8.00 23.76
C GLN A 462 63.34 7.76 25.18
N VAL A 463 62.13 7.23 25.36
CA VAL A 463 61.62 6.86 26.68
C VAL A 463 62.25 5.54 27.18
N ASN A 464 62.67 4.66 26.27
CA ASN A 464 63.23 3.34 26.58
C ASN A 464 64.78 3.29 26.69
N TYR A 465 65.46 4.44 26.53
CA TYR A 465 66.91 4.62 26.70
C TYR A 465 67.15 5.65 27.79
#